data_AF-A0A0A2WQ10-F1
#
_entry.id   AF-A0A0A2WQ10-F1
#
_cell.length_a   1.000
_cell.length_b   1.000
_cell.length_c   1.000
_cell.angle_alpha   90.00
_cell.angle_beta   90.00
_cell.angle_gamma   90.00
#
_symmetry.space_group_name_H-M   'P 1'
#
loop_
_entity.id
_entity.type
_entity.pdbx_description
1 polymer ?
#
loop_
_entity_poly.entity_id
_entity_poly.type
_entity_poly.pdbx_seq_one_letter_code
_entity_poly.pdbx_strand_id
1 'polypeptide(L)'
;MGSRGVKAYWLDTSLLLRFVTGEPEELAKKALLVFQKAEEGRFLLKVHPLVVAEAFYTLVSFYKAEKGQAAETLLALLDRPGVEVLEGDAVFQALQEAGKGGLSFVDAFLLFQSGEKGEGVATLDTRLRKRVGAKTIP
;
A
#
# COMPACT_ATOMS: atom_id res chain seq x y z
N MET A 1 -3.46 -36.17 -7.73
CA MET A 1 -4.49 -35.15 -7.41
C MET A 1 -3.83 -33.80 -7.60
N GLY A 2 -4.01 -33.14 -8.75
CA GLY A 2 -3.34 -31.85 -9.01
C GLY A 2 -3.88 -30.81 -8.03
N SER A 3 -3.01 -30.19 -7.23
CA SER A 3 -3.41 -29.01 -6.45
C SER A 3 -3.81 -27.95 -7.46
N ARG A 4 -5.12 -27.66 -7.57
CA ARG A 4 -5.53 -26.42 -8.21
C ARG A 4 -5.03 -25.32 -7.31
N GLY A 5 -3.94 -24.66 -7.73
CA GLY A 5 -3.42 -23.49 -7.02
C GLY A 5 -4.55 -22.53 -6.72
N VAL A 6 -4.54 -21.97 -5.51
CA VAL A 6 -5.50 -20.93 -5.10
C VAL A 6 -5.47 -19.83 -6.15
N LYS A 7 -6.63 -19.46 -6.69
CA LYS A 7 -6.70 -18.40 -7.70
C LYS A 7 -6.29 -17.07 -7.08
N ALA A 8 -5.57 -16.25 -7.82
CA ALA A 8 -5.13 -14.93 -7.40
C ALA A 8 -5.82 -13.85 -8.22
N TYR A 9 -6.18 -12.74 -7.58
CA TYR A 9 -6.82 -11.57 -8.18
C TYR A 9 -6.07 -10.31 -7.77
N TRP A 10 -5.85 -9.38 -8.69
CA TRP A 10 -5.29 -8.08 -8.34
C TRP A 10 -6.37 -7.19 -7.73
N LEU A 11 -6.06 -6.62 -6.56
CA LEU A 11 -6.93 -5.70 -5.86
C LEU A 11 -6.88 -4.32 -6.52
N ASP A 12 -8.05 -3.78 -6.87
CA ASP A 12 -8.20 -2.40 -7.33
C ASP A 12 -8.33 -1.45 -6.13
N THR A 13 -7.73 -0.26 -6.23
CA THR A 13 -7.88 0.86 -5.30
C THR A 13 -9.35 1.16 -5.02
N SER A 14 -10.21 1.06 -6.05
CA SER A 14 -11.64 1.34 -5.88
C SER A 14 -12.29 0.43 -4.83
N LEU A 15 -12.02 -0.88 -4.87
CA LEU A 15 -12.53 -1.88 -3.92
C LEU A 15 -11.93 -1.66 -2.53
N LEU A 16 -10.62 -1.45 -2.46
CA LEU A 16 -9.91 -1.16 -1.22
C LEU A 16 -10.52 0.06 -0.51
N LEU A 17 -10.77 1.16 -1.22
CA LEU A 17 -11.36 2.37 -0.66
C LEU A 17 -12.77 2.14 -0.12
N ARG A 18 -13.60 1.30 -0.78
CA ARG A 18 -14.94 0.98 -0.26
C ARG A 18 -14.87 0.15 1.01
N PHE A 19 -13.90 -0.76 1.09
CA PHE A 19 -13.66 -1.53 2.32
C PHE A 19 -13.23 -0.61 3.47
N VAL A 20 -12.33 0.34 3.21
CA VAL A 20 -11.80 1.27 4.22
C VAL A 20 -12.83 2.31 4.65
N THR A 21 -13.53 2.93 3.71
CA THR A 21 -14.38 4.09 4.01
C THR A 21 -15.81 3.71 4.40
N GLY A 22 -16.26 2.49 4.11
CA GLY A 22 -17.63 2.06 4.38
C GLY A 22 -18.68 2.68 3.45
N GLU A 23 -18.28 3.52 2.48
CA GLU A 23 -19.21 4.37 1.71
C GLU A 23 -19.00 4.27 0.20
N PRO A 24 -20.07 4.24 -0.62
CA PRO A 24 -21.46 4.03 -0.21
C PRO A 24 -21.67 2.61 0.33
N GLU A 25 -22.59 2.47 1.29
CA GLU A 25 -22.86 1.24 2.05
C GLU A 25 -22.97 -0.01 1.14
N GLU A 26 -23.70 0.10 0.03
CA GLU A 26 -23.92 -1.02 -0.91
C GLU A 26 -22.64 -1.52 -1.58
N LEU A 27 -21.68 -0.62 -1.86
CA LEU A 27 -20.38 -1.02 -2.40
C LEU A 27 -19.44 -1.51 -1.30
N ALA A 28 -19.53 -0.94 -0.09
CA ALA A 28 -18.75 -1.40 1.06
C ALA A 28 -19.11 -2.83 1.46
N LYS A 29 -20.41 -3.19 1.46
CA LYS A 29 -20.87 -4.58 1.67
C LYS A 29 -20.25 -5.55 0.66
N LYS A 30 -20.16 -5.16 -0.61
CA LYS A 30 -19.53 -5.97 -1.66
C LYS A 30 -18.03 -6.12 -1.44
N ALA A 31 -17.34 -5.03 -1.08
CA ALA A 31 -15.92 -5.08 -0.78
C ALA A 31 -15.63 -5.97 0.43
N LEU A 32 -16.42 -5.86 1.51
CA LEU A 32 -16.34 -6.71 2.70
C LEU A 32 -16.46 -8.19 2.35
N LEU A 33 -17.44 -8.57 1.52
CA LEU A 33 -17.60 -9.96 1.07
C LEU A 33 -16.39 -10.47 0.28
N VAL A 34 -15.69 -9.60 -0.45
CA VAL A 34 -14.46 -9.99 -1.18
C VAL A 34 -13.32 -10.27 -0.21
N PHE A 35 -13.08 -9.39 0.77
CA PHE A 35 -12.04 -9.61 1.79
C PHE A 35 -12.34 -10.84 2.66
N GLN A 36 -13.59 -11.03 3.10
CA GLN A 36 -13.99 -12.22 3.86
C GLN A 36 -13.72 -13.53 3.10
N LYS A 37 -14.03 -13.58 1.80
CA LYS A 37 -13.74 -14.76 0.97
C LYS A 37 -12.25 -14.99 0.79
N ALA A 38 -11.44 -13.93 0.71
CA ALA A 38 -9.99 -14.05 0.69
C ALA A 38 -9.46 -14.63 2.01
N GLU A 39 -9.96 -14.15 3.15
CA GLU A 39 -9.61 -14.63 4.49
C GLU A 39 -10.00 -16.10 4.72
N GLU A 40 -11.13 -16.54 4.15
CA GLU A 40 -11.55 -17.95 4.12
C GLU A 40 -10.66 -18.83 3.22
N GLY A 41 -9.70 -18.26 2.50
CA GLY A 41 -8.81 -18.99 1.59
C GLY A 41 -9.47 -19.37 0.26
N ARG A 42 -10.57 -18.72 -0.14
CA ARG A 42 -11.25 -18.99 -1.42
C ARG A 42 -10.39 -18.54 -2.62
N PHE A 43 -9.61 -17.48 -2.44
CA PHE A 43 -8.66 -16.91 -3.39
C PHE A 43 -7.65 -16.02 -2.65
N LEU A 44 -6.62 -15.57 -3.36
CA LEU A 44 -5.67 -14.56 -2.89
C LEU A 44 -5.96 -13.20 -3.54
N LEU A 45 -5.84 -12.13 -2.76
CA LEU A 45 -5.84 -10.75 -3.23
C LEU A 45 -4.40 -10.24 -3.32
N LYS A 46 -3.90 -10.03 -4.54
CA LYS A 46 -2.59 -9.44 -4.78
C LYS A 46 -2.69 -7.92 -4.78
N VAL A 47 -1.81 -7.24 -4.07
CA VAL A 47 -1.80 -5.77 -3.98
C VAL A 47 -0.50 -5.23 -4.55
N HIS A 48 -0.61 -4.32 -5.51
CA HIS A 48 0.53 -3.65 -6.13
C HIS A 48 0.88 -2.37 -5.34
N PRO A 49 2.16 -1.96 -5.21
CA PRO A 49 2.55 -0.71 -4.54
C PRO A 49 1.81 0.53 -5.07
N LEU A 50 1.51 0.56 -6.37
CA LEU A 50 0.71 1.65 -6.99
C LEU A 50 -0.70 1.76 -6.42
N VAL A 51 -1.36 0.63 -6.14
CA VAL A 51 -2.70 0.60 -5.52
C VAL A 51 -2.64 1.16 -4.10
N VAL A 52 -1.58 0.84 -3.37
CA VAL A 52 -1.36 1.39 -2.02
C VAL A 52 -1.08 2.89 -2.06
N ALA A 53 -0.24 3.33 -3.01
CA ALA A 53 0.05 4.75 -3.20
C ALA A 53 -1.22 5.54 -3.53
N GLU A 54 -2.01 5.06 -4.50
CA GLU A 54 -3.27 5.70 -4.89
C GLU A 54 -4.27 5.72 -3.74
N ALA A 55 -4.41 4.61 -3.01
CA ALA A 55 -5.28 4.55 -1.83
C ALA A 55 -4.86 5.55 -0.75
N PHE A 56 -3.58 5.58 -0.39
CA PHE A 56 -3.05 6.51 0.62
C PHE A 56 -3.28 7.96 0.22
N TYR A 57 -2.94 8.34 -1.02
CA TYR A 57 -3.18 9.69 -1.50
C TYR A 57 -4.66 10.04 -1.57
N THR A 58 -5.52 9.11 -1.99
CA THR A 58 -6.97 9.34 -2.05
C THR A 58 -7.56 9.54 -0.65
N LEU A 59 -7.16 8.73 0.33
CA LEU A 59 -7.59 8.87 1.72
C LEU A 59 -7.19 10.24 2.29
N VAL A 60 -5.93 10.65 2.11
CA VAL A 60 -5.43 11.92 2.65
C VAL A 60 -5.98 13.13 1.89
N SER A 61 -6.01 13.10 0.57
CA SER A 61 -6.34 14.27 -0.25
C SER A 61 -7.84 14.45 -0.48
N PHE A 62 -8.58 13.37 -0.77
CA PHE A 62 -10.00 13.43 -1.08
C PHE A 62 -10.83 13.24 0.19
N TYR A 63 -10.59 12.16 0.94
CA TYR A 63 -11.31 11.86 2.18
C TYR A 63 -10.81 12.66 3.39
N LYS A 64 -9.75 13.46 3.24
CA LYS A 64 -9.18 14.33 4.29
C LYS A 64 -8.77 13.57 5.55
N ALA A 65 -8.42 12.29 5.42
CA ALA A 65 -7.92 11.50 6.53
C ALA A 65 -6.54 12.02 6.98
N GLU A 66 -6.30 12.01 8.28
CA GLU A 66 -4.96 12.26 8.82
C GLU A 66 -3.98 11.21 8.30
N LYS A 67 -2.75 11.62 7.94
CA LYS A 67 -1.75 10.73 7.32
C LYS A 67 -1.47 9.48 8.15
N GLY A 68 -1.32 9.66 9.47
CA GLY A 68 -1.10 8.55 10.41
C GLY A 68 -2.26 7.55 10.39
N GLN A 69 -3.49 8.05 10.47
CA GLN A 69 -4.69 7.21 10.45
C GLN A 69 -4.87 6.49 9.10
N ALA A 70 -4.59 7.17 7.98
CA ALA A 70 -4.60 6.54 6.66
C ALA A 70 -3.56 5.42 6.56
N ALA A 71 -2.34 5.66 7.06
CA ALA A 71 -1.27 4.65 7.05
C ALA A 71 -1.62 3.44 7.93
N GLU A 72 -2.06 3.66 9.17
CA GLU A 72 -2.45 2.60 10.10
C GLU A 72 -3.58 1.74 9.53
N THR A 73 -4.58 2.38 8.92
CA THR A 73 -5.72 1.68 8.31
C THR A 73 -5.27 0.81 7.14
N LEU A 74 -4.38 1.33 6.28
CA LEU A 74 -3.84 0.55 5.16
C LEU A 74 -2.94 -0.60 5.65
N LEU A 75 -2.08 -0.36 6.63
CA LEU A 75 -1.25 -1.41 7.23
C LEU A 75 -2.11 -2.57 7.78
N ALA A 76 -3.15 -2.24 8.55
CA ALA A 76 -4.06 -3.24 9.10
C ALA A 76 -4.83 -4.02 8.02
N LEU A 77 -5.14 -3.38 6.89
CA LEU A 77 -5.80 -4.03 5.75
C LEU A 77 -4.85 -4.97 5.01
N LEU A 78 -3.60 -4.54 4.80
CA LEU A 78 -2.60 -5.28 4.05
C LEU A 78 -2.06 -6.51 4.80
N ASP A 79 -2.14 -6.50 6.13
CA ASP A 79 -1.72 -7.61 7.01
C ASP A 79 -2.81 -8.70 7.19
N ARG A 80 -3.92 -8.62 6.45
CA ARG A 80 -5.02 -9.57 6.57
C ARG A 80 -4.71 -10.91 5.88
N PRO A 81 -5.20 -12.04 6.43
CA PRO A 81 -5.14 -13.32 5.73
C PRO A 81 -5.74 -13.25 4.32
N GLY A 82 -5.07 -13.89 3.36
CA GLY A 82 -5.52 -13.89 1.96
C GLY A 82 -5.11 -12.65 1.17
N VAL A 83 -4.38 -11.69 1.76
CA VAL A 83 -3.78 -10.54 1.08
C VAL A 83 -2.28 -10.80 0.86
N GLU A 84 -1.81 -10.65 -0.37
CA GLU A 84 -0.40 -10.78 -0.77
C GLU A 84 0.08 -9.46 -1.35
N VAL A 85 1.01 -8.79 -0.68
CA VAL A 85 1.54 -7.50 -1.11
C VAL A 85 2.81 -7.69 -1.92
N LEU A 86 2.80 -7.20 -3.16
CA LEU A 86 4.01 -7.14 -3.97
C LEU A 86 4.97 -6.11 -3.36
N GLU A 87 6.23 -6.51 -3.15
CA GLU A 87 7.24 -5.69 -2.47
C GLU A 87 6.82 -5.28 -1.05
N GLY A 88 6.20 -6.21 -0.33
CA GLY A 88 5.63 -6.01 1.01
C GLY A 88 6.54 -5.22 1.95
N ASP A 89 7.80 -5.64 2.14
CA ASP A 89 8.72 -4.96 3.06
C ASP A 89 8.84 -3.45 2.75
N ALA A 90 9.03 -3.10 1.47
CA ALA A 90 9.11 -1.71 1.04
C ALA A 90 7.77 -0.97 1.19
N VAL A 91 6.64 -1.60 0.88
CA VAL A 91 5.29 -1.02 1.04
C VAL A 91 4.98 -0.72 2.50
N PHE A 92 5.22 -1.67 3.41
CA PHE A 92 4.91 -1.52 4.83
C PHE A 92 5.80 -0.44 5.46
N GLN A 93 7.10 -0.44 5.15
CA GLN A 93 8.02 0.59 5.60
C GLN A 93 7.66 1.97 5.04
N ALA A 94 7.24 2.05 3.77
CA ALA A 94 6.81 3.30 3.15
C ALA A 94 5.54 3.87 3.79
N LEU A 95 4.53 3.04 4.11
CA LEU A 95 3.34 3.47 4.84
C LEU A 95 3.70 4.00 6.23
N GLN A 96 4.57 3.30 6.96
CA GLN A 96 5.01 3.74 8.30
C GLN A 96 5.71 5.11 8.25
N GLU A 97 6.60 5.35 7.29
CA GLU A 97 7.30 6.64 7.19
C GLU A 97 6.39 7.75 6.66
N ALA A 98 5.52 7.45 5.70
CA ALA A 98 4.55 8.40 5.18
C ALA A 98 3.51 8.82 6.24
N GLY A 99 3.10 7.89 7.11
CA GLY A 99 2.20 8.14 8.23
C GLY A 99 2.76 9.15 9.24
N LYS A 100 4.08 9.15 9.47
CA LYS A 100 4.78 10.14 10.33
C LYS A 100 4.84 11.54 9.70
N GLY A 101 4.56 11.65 8.40
CA GLY A 101 4.56 12.93 7.65
C GLY A 101 5.93 13.42 7.20
N GLY A 102 7.00 12.62 7.37
CA GLY A 102 8.37 13.00 6.99
C GLY A 102 8.65 12.92 5.49
N LEU A 103 8.00 11.98 4.79
CA LEU A 103 8.13 11.74 3.35
C LEU A 103 6.76 11.43 2.75
N SER A 104 6.63 11.54 1.42
CA SER A 104 5.51 10.94 0.71
C SER A 104 5.64 9.42 0.69
N PHE A 105 4.56 8.69 0.42
CA PHE A 105 4.63 7.23 0.29
C PHE A 105 5.62 6.82 -0.80
N VAL A 106 5.63 7.51 -1.94
CA VAL A 106 6.50 7.19 -3.08
C VAL A 106 7.97 7.46 -2.75
N ASP A 107 8.26 8.58 -2.09
CA ASP A 107 9.64 8.91 -1.69
C ASP A 107 10.18 7.91 -0.67
N ALA A 108 9.35 7.53 0.31
CA ALA A 108 9.69 6.51 1.28
C ALA A 108 9.92 5.16 0.60
N PHE A 109 9.03 4.76 -0.30
CA PHE A 109 9.14 3.50 -1.05
C PHE A 109 10.45 3.44 -1.86
N LEU A 110 10.78 4.50 -2.61
CA LEU A 110 12.03 4.58 -3.36
C LEU A 110 13.26 4.55 -2.46
N LEU A 111 13.23 5.23 -1.31
CA LEU A 111 14.31 5.21 -0.32
C LEU A 111 14.56 3.78 0.19
N PHE A 112 13.51 3.05 0.56
CA PHE A 112 13.64 1.66 1.03
C PHE A 112 14.10 0.72 -0.09
N GLN A 113 13.48 0.80 -1.27
CA GLN A 113 13.79 -0.09 -2.38
C GLN A 113 15.24 0.08 -2.87
N SER A 114 15.70 1.32 -3.02
CA SER A 114 17.09 1.61 -3.41
C SER A 114 18.09 1.21 -2.32
N GLY A 115 17.75 1.44 -1.05
CA GLY A 115 18.57 1.04 0.09
C GLY A 115 18.82 -0.47 0.15
N GLU A 116 17.75 -1.27 0.05
CA GLU A 116 17.81 -2.73 0.09
C GLU A 116 18.66 -3.31 -1.06
N LYS A 117 18.63 -2.68 -2.24
CA LYS A 117 19.39 -3.11 -3.42
C LYS A 117 20.79 -2.50 -3.50
N GLY A 118 21.16 -1.63 -2.55
CA GLY A 118 22.42 -0.89 -2.59
C GLY A 118 22.51 0.14 -3.72
N GLU A 119 21.39 0.48 -4.34
CA GLU A 119 21.23 1.43 -5.45
C GLU A 119 21.16 2.88 -4.94
N GLY A 120 21.09 3.83 -5.87
CA GLY A 120 20.91 5.25 -5.57
C GLY A 120 19.54 5.78 -6.01
N VAL A 121 19.21 7.00 -5.59
CA VAL A 121 17.97 7.68 -5.99
C VAL A 121 18.30 8.88 -6.87
N ALA A 122 17.73 8.92 -8.06
CA ALA A 122 17.73 10.11 -8.91
C ALA A 122 16.59 11.04 -8.47
N THR A 123 16.89 12.25 -7.98
CA THR A 123 15.86 13.15 -7.47
C THR A 123 16.25 14.62 -7.50
N LEU A 124 15.28 15.47 -7.85
CA LEU A 124 15.34 16.92 -7.71
C LEU A 124 14.80 17.40 -6.35
N ASP A 125 14.22 16.51 -5.53
CA ASP A 125 13.73 16.84 -4.19
C ASP A 125 14.89 16.91 -3.19
N THR A 126 15.16 18.14 -2.71
CA THR A 126 16.24 18.39 -1.74
C THR A 126 16.05 17.71 -0.39
N ARG A 127 14.81 17.46 0.04
CA ARG A 127 14.50 16.73 1.29
C ARG A 127 14.80 15.26 1.12
N LEU A 128 14.36 14.65 0.02
CA LEU A 128 14.68 13.25 -0.27
C LEU A 128 16.19 13.05 -0.43
N ARG A 129 16.87 13.98 -1.13
CA ARG A 129 18.34 13.95 -1.26
C ARG A 129 19.05 13.89 0.09
N LYS A 130 18.61 14.69 1.06
CA LYS A 130 19.18 14.70 2.43
C LYS A 130 18.95 13.38 3.16
N ARG A 131 17.85 12.66 2.88
CA ARG A 131 17.54 11.36 3.50
C ARG A 131 18.33 10.21 2.88
N VAL A 132 18.54 10.22 1.57
CA VAL A 132 19.30 9.17 0.85
C VAL A 132 20.81 9.34 1.04
N GLY A 133 21.32 10.57 1.10
CA GLY A 133 22.74 10.85 1.34
C GLY A 133 23.62 10.73 0.08
N ALA A 134 24.75 10.04 0.18
CA ALA A 134 25.80 10.05 -0.85
C ALA A 134 25.45 9.32 -2.16
N LYS A 135 24.39 8.52 -2.18
CA LYS A 135 23.92 7.76 -3.36
C LYS A 135 22.77 8.47 -4.07
N THR A 136 22.92 9.77 -4.33
CA THR A 136 21.91 10.55 -5.04
C THR A 136 22.50 11.22 -6.25
N ILE A 137 21.74 11.22 -7.34
CA ILE A 137 22.06 12.02 -8.54
C ILE A 137 20.87 12.95 -8.87
N PRO A 138 21.12 14.10 -9.52
CA PRO A 138 20.05 14.92 -10.08
C PRO A 138 19.27 14.19 -11.17
#